data_AF-A0A5C6U343-F1
#
_entry.id   AF-A0A5C6U343-F1
#
_cell.length_a   1.000
_cell.length_b   1.000
_cell.length_c   1.000
_cell.angle_alpha   90.00
_cell.angle_beta   90.00
_cell.angle_gamma   90.00
#
_symmetry.space_group_name_H-M   'P 1'
#
loop_
_entity.id
_entity.type
_entity.pdbx_description
1 polymer ?
#
loop_
_entity_poly.entity_id
_entity_poly.type
_entity_poly.pdbx_seq_one_letter_code
_entity_poly.pdbx_strand_id
1 'polypeptide(L)'
;MVYLAVGPASARDFGVVFAILHLWLLDSMNRQLLENALVSFVREKSGHITVMARLSGKPAKLIVDTGAGGTCIHTGSLKHYKLQLATTIRKKGGGVGSVAMSMTKVLSHNLSIGQADLGEFKLLALDLSHVIAGLAKAKVEGVVGVLGADVLNRRQAFIDYARNVVMLSRSSSGPSQN
;
A
#
# COMPACT_ATOMS: atom_id res chain seq x y z
N MET A 1 30.10 10.27 7.38
CA MET A 1 31.18 11.19 6.97
C MET A 1 32.45 10.34 6.90
N VAL A 2 32.84 9.89 5.71
CA VAL A 2 34.09 9.15 5.50
C VAL A 2 35.07 10.16 4.91
N TYR A 3 36.11 10.51 5.66
CA TYR A 3 37.21 11.33 5.14
C TYR A 3 38.16 10.42 4.36
N LEU A 4 38.27 10.62 3.05
CA LEU A 4 39.40 10.13 2.27
C LEU A 4 40.35 11.32 2.08
N ALA A 5 41.49 11.27 2.78
CA ALA A 5 42.59 12.18 2.53
C ALA A 5 43.19 11.86 1.15
N VAL A 6 43.01 12.78 0.20
CA VAL A 6 43.56 12.63 -1.16
C VAL A 6 44.81 13.50 -1.27
N GLY A 7 45.97 12.85 -1.42
CA GLY A 7 47.19 13.50 -1.93
C GLY A 7 47.00 13.93 -3.39
N PRO A 8 48.01 14.54 -4.05
CA PRO A 8 47.86 15.10 -5.38
C PRO A 8 47.51 14.00 -6.40
N ALA A 9 46.23 13.90 -6.73
CA ALA A 9 45.66 12.88 -7.58
C ALA A 9 45.84 13.26 -9.06
N SER A 10 46.28 12.30 -9.87
CA SER A 10 46.45 12.48 -11.31
C SER A 10 45.09 12.49 -12.03
N ALA A 11 45.02 13.02 -13.26
CA ALA A 11 43.77 13.03 -14.06
C ALA A 11 43.16 11.62 -14.26
N ARG A 12 43.95 10.54 -14.16
CA ARG A 12 43.47 9.16 -14.19
C ARG A 12 42.70 8.77 -12.92
N ASP A 13 43.09 9.31 -11.77
CA ASP A 13 42.45 9.03 -10.49
C ASP A 13 41.04 9.65 -10.40
N PHE A 14 40.85 10.82 -11.04
CA PHE A 14 39.52 11.44 -11.14
C PHE A 14 38.54 10.65 -12.02
N GLY A 15 39.02 10.02 -13.10
CA GLY A 15 38.20 9.19 -13.98
C GLY A 15 37.66 7.94 -13.27
N VAL A 16 38.49 7.31 -12.41
CA VAL A 16 38.10 6.13 -11.64
C VAL A 16 37.10 6.49 -10.55
N VAL A 17 37.31 7.60 -9.83
CA VAL A 17 36.37 8.06 -8.79
C VAL A 17 35.00 8.43 -9.38
N PHE A 18 34.98 9.11 -10.53
CA PHE A 18 33.72 9.46 -11.20
C PHE A 18 32.96 8.22 -11.70
N ALA A 19 33.68 7.22 -12.25
CA ALA A 19 33.07 5.96 -12.66
C ALA A 19 32.48 5.17 -11.48
N ILE A 20 33.18 5.10 -10.34
CA ILE A 20 32.68 4.43 -9.14
C ILE A 20 31.44 5.15 -8.57
N LEU A 21 31.46 6.49 -8.51
CA LEU A 21 30.31 7.27 -8.04
C LEU A 21 29.10 7.08 -8.96
N HIS A 22 29.31 7.07 -10.28
CA HIS A 22 28.24 6.85 -11.25
C HIS A 22 27.63 5.45 -11.14
N LEU A 23 28.46 4.41 -11.05
CA LEU A 23 28.00 3.03 -10.84
C LEU A 23 27.27 2.88 -9.51
N TRP A 24 27.78 3.49 -8.44
CA TRP A 24 27.14 3.49 -7.13
C TRP A 24 25.79 4.21 -7.14
N LEU A 25 25.68 5.35 -7.84
CA LEU A 25 24.41 6.06 -8.01
C LEU A 25 23.40 5.20 -8.78
N LEU A 26 23.79 4.60 -9.90
CA LEU A 26 22.92 3.73 -10.69
C LEU A 26 22.45 2.52 -9.87
N ASP A 27 23.36 1.89 -9.13
CA ASP A 27 23.07 0.76 -8.25
C ASP A 27 22.16 1.17 -7.08
N SER A 28 22.37 2.34 -6.47
CA SER A 28 21.47 2.90 -5.44
C SER A 28 20.07 3.18 -5.98
N MET A 29 19.97 3.76 -7.18
CA MET A 29 18.68 4.02 -7.83
C MET A 29 17.97 2.72 -8.19
N ASN A 30 18.69 1.74 -8.72
CA ASN A 30 18.14 0.41 -9.02
C ASN A 30 17.66 -0.32 -7.77
N ARG A 31 18.41 -0.26 -6.67
CA ARG A 31 17.95 -0.82 -5.38
C ARG A 31 16.65 -0.16 -4.91
N GLN A 32 16.56 1.17 -4.96
CA GLN A 32 15.32 1.87 -4.60
C GLN A 32 14.14 1.44 -5.49
N LEU A 33 14.36 1.27 -6.80
CA LEU A 33 13.31 0.79 -7.72
C LEU A 33 12.89 -0.65 -7.42
N LEU A 34 13.84 -1.55 -7.08
CA LEU A 34 13.57 -2.95 -6.75
C LEU A 34 12.89 -3.11 -5.39
N GLU A 35 13.14 -2.20 -4.45
CA GLU A 35 12.57 -2.24 -3.11
C GLU A 35 11.13 -1.71 -3.03
N ASN A 36 10.69 -0.98 -4.05
CA ASN A 36 9.34 -0.43 -4.13
C ASN A 36 8.40 -1.40 -4.86
N ALA A 37 7.19 -1.57 -4.33
CA ALA A 37 6.16 -2.30 -5.03
C ALA A 37 5.45 -1.38 -6.02
N LEU A 38 5.79 -1.50 -7.30
CA LEU A 38 5.08 -0.85 -8.39
C LEU A 38 3.93 -1.76 -8.88
N VAL A 39 2.69 -1.31 -8.74
CA VAL A 39 1.50 -2.10 -9.03
C VAL A 39 0.56 -1.35 -9.97
N SER A 40 0.19 -1.99 -11.08
CA SER A 40 -0.82 -1.44 -11.98
C SER A 40 -2.19 -1.42 -11.33
N PHE A 41 -2.93 -0.33 -11.54
CA PHE A 41 -4.32 -0.21 -11.14
C PHE A 41 -5.25 -0.12 -12.35
N VAL A 42 -6.52 -0.42 -12.12
CA VAL A 42 -7.59 -0.25 -13.11
C VAL A 42 -8.41 0.98 -12.75
N ARG A 43 -8.69 1.83 -13.73
CA ARG A 43 -9.69 2.90 -13.60
C ARG A 43 -11.06 2.32 -13.90
N GLU A 44 -11.85 2.17 -12.85
CA GLU A 44 -13.19 1.62 -12.98
C GLU A 44 -14.15 2.67 -13.56
N LYS A 45 -15.26 2.21 -14.16
CA LYS A 45 -16.29 3.11 -14.73
C LYS A 45 -16.95 4.00 -13.67
N SER A 46 -16.89 3.60 -12.41
CA SER A 46 -17.35 4.40 -11.27
C SER A 46 -16.41 5.59 -10.94
N GLY A 47 -15.27 5.72 -11.63
CA GLY A 47 -14.24 6.73 -11.35
C GLY A 47 -13.22 6.31 -10.29
N HIS A 48 -13.45 5.22 -9.57
CA HIS A 48 -12.52 4.69 -8.57
C HIS A 48 -11.36 3.97 -9.23
N ILE A 49 -10.21 3.94 -8.55
CA ILE A 49 -9.07 3.10 -8.96
C ILE A 49 -9.04 1.83 -8.11
N THR A 50 -8.78 0.68 -8.75
CA THR A 50 -8.69 -0.62 -8.07
C THR A 50 -7.36 -1.29 -8.30
N VAL A 51 -6.85 -1.97 -7.28
CA VAL A 51 -5.62 -2.77 -7.33
C VAL A 51 -5.91 -4.22 -6.99
N MET A 52 -5.10 -5.12 -7.55
CA MET A 52 -5.07 -6.53 -7.16
C MET A 52 -4.11 -6.75 -6.01
N ALA A 53 -4.68 -7.12 -4.87
CA ALA A 53 -3.98 -7.58 -3.69
C ALA A 53 -4.06 -9.11 -3.56
N ARG A 54 -3.28 -9.67 -2.64
CA ARG A 54 -3.49 -11.00 -2.09
C ARG A 54 -3.81 -10.90 -0.61
N LEU A 55 -4.85 -11.59 -0.18
CA LEU A 55 -5.27 -11.69 1.21
C LEU A 55 -5.49 -13.16 1.53
N SER A 56 -4.86 -13.68 2.58
CA SER A 56 -4.91 -15.12 2.91
C SER A 56 -4.52 -16.01 1.73
N GLY A 57 -3.55 -15.54 0.93
CA GLY A 57 -3.08 -16.21 -0.28
C GLY A 57 -4.03 -16.14 -1.49
N LYS A 58 -5.20 -15.51 -1.37
CA LYS A 58 -6.23 -15.42 -2.43
C LYS A 58 -6.28 -14.02 -3.04
N PRO A 59 -6.66 -13.86 -4.33
CA PRO A 59 -6.85 -12.55 -4.93
C PRO A 59 -7.89 -11.71 -4.17
N ALA A 60 -7.63 -10.41 -4.03
CA ALA A 60 -8.51 -9.45 -3.38
C ALA A 60 -8.51 -8.12 -4.14
N LYS A 61 -9.65 -7.72 -4.71
CA LYS A 61 -9.80 -6.42 -5.36
C LYS A 61 -10.07 -5.35 -4.31
N LEU A 62 -9.17 -4.37 -4.23
CA LEU A 62 -9.29 -3.25 -3.32
C LEU A 62 -9.43 -1.96 -4.09
N ILE A 63 -10.31 -1.07 -3.64
CA ILE A 63 -10.29 0.33 -4.04
C ILE A 63 -9.12 1.02 -3.33
N VAL A 64 -8.40 1.89 -4.02
CA VAL A 64 -7.46 2.81 -3.37
C VAL A 64 -8.23 4.08 -2.98
N ASP A 65 -8.32 4.35 -1.68
CA ASP A 65 -9.12 5.46 -1.16
C ASP A 65 -8.30 6.29 -0.16
N THR A 66 -7.86 7.46 -0.63
CA THR A 66 -7.12 8.42 0.21
C THR A 66 -8.00 9.09 1.26
N GLY A 67 -9.34 9.05 1.10
CA GLY A 67 -10.30 9.57 2.07
C GLY A 67 -10.65 8.57 3.19
N ALA A 68 -10.37 7.28 2.99
CA ALA A 68 -10.56 6.26 4.02
C ALA A 68 -9.41 6.30 5.04
N GLY A 69 -9.69 6.66 6.29
CA GLY A 69 -8.68 6.71 7.34
C GLY A 69 -8.02 5.35 7.67
N GLY A 70 -8.64 4.23 7.29
CA GLY A 70 -8.12 2.90 7.56
C GLY A 70 -8.46 1.89 6.47
N THR A 71 -7.53 0.98 6.22
CA THR A 71 -7.67 -0.15 5.32
C THR A 71 -8.68 -1.14 5.87
N CYS A 72 -9.65 -1.53 5.05
CA CYS A 72 -10.74 -2.39 5.48
C CYS A 72 -11.16 -3.41 4.43
N ILE A 73 -11.82 -4.46 4.88
CA ILE A 73 -12.50 -5.45 4.06
C ILE A 73 -13.97 -5.54 4.42
N HIS A 74 -14.77 -5.93 3.45
CA HIS A 74 -16.17 -6.22 3.65
C HIS A 74 -16.34 -7.41 4.59
N THR A 75 -17.19 -7.27 5.62
CA THR A 75 -17.58 -8.34 6.54
C THR A 75 -18.05 -9.62 5.82
N GLY A 76 -18.78 -9.48 4.70
CA GLY A 76 -19.21 -10.62 3.87
C GLY A 76 -18.06 -11.44 3.28
N SER A 77 -16.84 -10.88 3.23
CA SER A 77 -15.65 -11.55 2.69
C SER A 77 -14.85 -12.33 3.74
N LEU A 78 -15.15 -12.19 5.04
CA LEU A 78 -14.36 -12.78 6.13
C LEU A 78 -14.24 -14.31 6.01
N LYS A 79 -15.36 -15.00 5.73
CA LYS A 79 -15.39 -16.46 5.56
C LYS A 79 -14.55 -16.90 4.36
N HIS A 80 -14.62 -16.16 3.25
CA HIS A 80 -13.85 -16.46 2.04
C HIS A 80 -12.34 -16.43 2.32
N TYR A 81 -11.87 -15.42 3.05
CA TYR A 81 -10.46 -15.26 3.39
C TYR A 81 -10.04 -15.96 4.70
N LYS A 82 -10.92 -16.72 5.34
CA LYS A 82 -10.67 -17.41 6.63
C LYS A 82 -10.17 -16.47 7.72
N LEU A 83 -10.70 -15.25 7.76
CA LEU A 83 -10.28 -14.21 8.71
C LEU A 83 -11.13 -14.25 9.98
N GLN A 84 -10.46 -14.04 11.11
CA GLN A 84 -11.09 -13.97 12.42
C GLN A 84 -11.11 -12.53 12.91
N LEU A 85 -12.17 -12.16 13.62
CA LEU A 85 -12.29 -10.86 14.25
C LEU A 85 -11.70 -10.90 15.66
N ALA A 86 -11.05 -9.81 16.07
CA ALA A 86 -10.65 -9.64 17.46
C ALA A 86 -11.91 -9.54 18.34
N THR A 87 -11.91 -10.26 19.45
CA THR A 87 -13.06 -10.41 20.37
C THR A 87 -13.51 -9.09 21.00
N THR A 88 -12.60 -8.10 21.05
CA THR A 88 -12.83 -6.81 21.70
C THR A 88 -12.18 -5.74 20.84
N ILE A 89 -13.00 -4.87 20.24
CA ILE A 89 -12.73 -3.49 19.75
C ILE A 89 -13.81 -3.23 18.68
N ARG A 90 -14.97 -2.74 19.12
CA ARG A 90 -15.94 -2.07 18.24
C ARG A 90 -15.56 -0.59 18.22
N LYS A 91 -15.01 -0.11 17.10
CA LYS A 91 -14.84 1.34 16.89
C LYS A 91 -16.01 1.86 16.06
N LYS A 92 -16.56 3.01 16.44
CA LYS A 92 -17.48 3.75 15.57
C LYS A 92 -16.67 4.45 14.50
N GLY A 93 -17.05 4.27 13.24
CA GLY A 93 -16.50 4.99 12.09
C GLY A 93 -17.57 5.80 11.41
N GLY A 94 -17.17 6.87 10.73
CA GLY A 94 -18.04 7.71 9.92
C GLY A 94 -17.44 7.92 8.53
N GLY A 95 -18.29 7.93 7.51
CA GLY A 95 -18.00 8.43 6.17
C GLY A 95 -18.84 9.67 5.87
N VAL A 96 -18.67 10.26 4.69
CA VAL A 96 -19.46 11.43 4.27
C VAL A 96 -20.95 11.05 4.24
N GLY A 97 -21.72 11.62 5.20
CA GLY A 97 -23.16 11.34 5.43
C GLY A 97 -23.51 10.40 6.61
N SER A 98 -22.60 10.16 7.57
CA SER A 98 -22.63 8.96 8.43
C SER A 98 -23.85 8.75 9.36
N VAL A 99 -24.49 7.59 9.20
CA VAL A 99 -24.95 6.73 10.30
C VAL A 99 -23.71 6.07 10.94
N ALA A 100 -23.68 5.92 12.27
CA ALA A 100 -22.56 5.29 12.96
C ALA A 100 -22.33 3.84 12.50
N MET A 101 -21.18 3.55 11.90
CA MET A 101 -20.82 2.21 11.45
C MET A 101 -19.93 1.50 12.48
N SER A 102 -20.23 0.22 12.75
CA SER A 102 -19.39 -0.62 13.61
C SER A 102 -18.23 -1.18 12.80
N MET A 103 -17.00 -0.86 13.21
CA MET A 103 -15.77 -1.42 12.66
C MET A 103 -15.14 -2.36 13.69
N THR A 104 -14.75 -3.54 13.25
CA THR A 104 -14.06 -4.53 14.10
C THR A 104 -12.69 -4.83 13.52
N LYS A 105 -11.66 -4.93 14.38
CA LYS A 105 -10.31 -5.29 13.93
C LYS A 105 -10.26 -6.77 13.50
N VAL A 106 -9.60 -7.07 12.38
CA VAL A 106 -9.21 -8.44 12.02
C VAL A 106 -8.02 -8.87 12.88
N LEU A 107 -8.09 -10.07 13.47
CA LEU A 107 -7.12 -10.57 14.44
C LEU A 107 -5.71 -10.68 13.83
N SER A 108 -5.63 -11.29 12.64
CA SER A 108 -4.40 -11.47 11.88
C SER A 108 -4.73 -11.63 10.39
N HIS A 109 -3.82 -11.19 9.52
CA HIS A 109 -3.91 -11.33 8.06
C HIS A 109 -2.52 -11.25 7.43
N ASN A 110 -2.40 -11.68 6.18
CA ASN A 110 -1.21 -11.57 5.32
C ASN A 110 -1.59 -10.83 4.03
N LEU A 111 -1.99 -9.57 4.20
CA LEU A 111 -2.35 -8.74 3.05
C LEU A 111 -1.05 -8.35 2.33
N SER A 112 -1.01 -8.51 1.01
CA SER A 112 0.11 -8.03 0.19
C SER A 112 -0.37 -7.45 -1.13
N ILE A 113 0.40 -6.52 -1.67
CA ILE A 113 0.14 -5.84 -2.96
C ILE A 113 1.45 -5.83 -3.75
N GLY A 114 1.51 -6.58 -4.85
CA GLY A 114 2.78 -6.83 -5.53
C GLY A 114 3.80 -7.45 -4.58
N GLN A 115 4.95 -6.80 -4.42
CA GLN A 115 6.02 -7.21 -3.50
C GLN A 115 5.89 -6.60 -2.09
N ALA A 116 4.94 -5.68 -1.88
CA ALA A 116 4.72 -5.06 -0.57
C ALA A 116 3.90 -6.01 0.31
N ASP A 117 4.56 -6.58 1.33
CA ASP A 117 3.88 -7.18 2.47
C ASP A 117 3.28 -6.06 3.33
N LEU A 118 2.00 -6.19 3.67
CA LEU A 118 1.23 -5.26 4.49
C LEU A 118 0.65 -5.94 5.75
N GLY A 119 1.16 -7.12 6.13
CA GLY A 119 0.71 -7.87 7.30
C GLY A 119 0.86 -7.14 8.64
N GLU A 120 1.74 -6.14 8.73
CA GLU A 120 1.91 -5.31 9.93
C GLU A 120 0.85 -4.21 10.08
N PHE A 121 0.09 -3.93 9.01
CA PHE A 121 -0.99 -2.95 9.05
C PHE A 121 -2.21 -3.48 9.80
N LYS A 122 -3.08 -2.59 10.26
CA LYS A 122 -4.36 -2.99 10.84
C LYS A 122 -5.34 -3.18 9.70
N LEU A 123 -5.90 -4.38 9.57
CA LEU A 123 -7.07 -4.60 8.73
C LEU A 123 -8.35 -4.49 9.54
N LEU A 124 -9.28 -3.67 9.08
CA LEU A 124 -10.61 -3.54 9.67
C LEU A 124 -11.64 -4.36 8.88
N ALA A 125 -12.64 -4.88 9.57
CA ALA A 125 -13.85 -5.44 8.97
C ALA A 125 -14.98 -4.43 9.11
N LEU A 126 -15.56 -4.07 7.97
CA LEU A 126 -16.64 -3.09 7.87
C LEU A 126 -17.75 -3.64 6.96
N ASP A 127 -19.00 -3.32 7.27
CA ASP A 127 -20.09 -3.60 6.33
C ASP A 127 -20.02 -2.58 5.17
N LEU A 128 -19.72 -3.10 3.98
CA LEU A 128 -19.56 -2.34 2.73
C LEU A 128 -20.72 -2.64 1.77
N SER A 129 -21.81 -3.26 2.22
CA SER A 129 -22.90 -3.70 1.36
C SER A 129 -23.47 -2.57 0.49
N HIS A 130 -23.65 -1.37 1.06
CA HIS A 130 -24.11 -0.19 0.31
C HIS A 130 -23.08 0.27 -0.75
N VAL A 131 -21.80 0.24 -0.42
CA VAL A 131 -20.71 0.61 -1.33
C VAL A 131 -20.63 -0.39 -2.48
N ILE A 132 -20.61 -1.69 -2.17
CA ILE A 132 -20.57 -2.78 -3.16
C ILE A 132 -21.80 -2.71 -4.07
N ALA A 133 -23.00 -2.46 -3.52
CA ALA A 133 -24.21 -2.31 -4.33
C ALA A 133 -24.12 -1.08 -5.27
N GLY A 134 -23.55 0.04 -4.82
CA GLY A 134 -23.30 1.21 -5.67
C GLY A 134 -22.29 0.92 -6.79
N LEU A 135 -21.20 0.24 -6.46
CA LEU A 135 -20.18 -0.19 -7.43
C LEU A 135 -20.75 -1.17 -8.47
N ALA A 136 -21.58 -2.11 -8.04
CA ALA A 136 -22.26 -3.05 -8.93
C ALA A 136 -23.16 -2.34 -9.96
N LYS A 137 -23.88 -1.28 -9.57
CA LYS A 137 -24.65 -0.44 -10.52
C LYS A 137 -23.76 0.20 -11.59
N ALA A 138 -22.52 0.51 -11.24
CA ALA A 138 -21.50 1.02 -12.16
C ALA A 138 -20.73 -0.10 -12.90
N LYS A 139 -21.17 -1.36 -12.80
CA LYS A 139 -20.52 -2.56 -13.38
C LYS A 139 -19.11 -2.82 -12.85
N VAL A 140 -18.86 -2.44 -11.59
CA VAL A 140 -17.61 -2.68 -10.88
C VAL A 140 -17.82 -3.82 -9.90
N GLU A 141 -17.28 -4.99 -10.24
CA GLU A 141 -17.51 -6.21 -9.49
C GLU A 141 -16.26 -6.72 -8.77
N GLY A 142 -16.49 -7.55 -7.75
CA GLY A 142 -15.45 -8.27 -7.03
C GLY A 142 -14.63 -7.42 -6.06
N VAL A 143 -15.01 -6.16 -5.81
CA VAL A 143 -14.41 -5.33 -4.76
C VAL A 143 -14.74 -5.92 -3.39
N VAL A 144 -13.69 -6.26 -2.64
CA VAL A 144 -13.82 -6.87 -1.31
C VAL A 144 -13.38 -5.94 -0.19
N GLY A 145 -12.85 -4.76 -0.52
CA GLY A 145 -12.34 -3.85 0.48
C GLY A 145 -11.73 -2.57 -0.10
N VAL A 146 -11.07 -1.85 0.79
CA VAL A 146 -10.48 -0.53 0.55
C VAL A 146 -9.07 -0.50 1.14
N LEU A 147 -8.11 -0.03 0.35
CA LEU A 147 -6.77 0.35 0.77
C LEU A 147 -6.79 1.82 1.20
N GLY A 148 -6.68 2.06 2.50
CA GLY A 148 -6.86 3.37 3.10
C GLY A 148 -5.57 4.15 3.33
N ALA A 149 -5.73 5.38 3.80
CA ALA A 149 -4.67 6.32 4.12
C ALA A 149 -3.65 5.78 5.15
N ASP A 150 -4.05 4.86 6.04
CA ASP A 150 -3.12 4.27 7.00
C ASP A 150 -1.98 3.49 6.32
N VAL A 151 -2.29 2.77 5.23
CA VAL A 151 -1.29 2.11 4.37
C VAL A 151 -0.63 3.13 3.46
N LEU A 152 -1.44 3.90 2.72
CA LEU A 152 -0.94 4.80 1.69
C LEU A 152 0.09 5.80 2.25
N ASN A 153 -0.16 6.37 3.42
CA ASN A 153 0.74 7.34 4.03
C ASN A 153 2.03 6.67 4.54
N ARG A 154 1.93 5.55 5.27
CA ARG A 154 3.14 4.89 5.83
C ARG A 154 4.01 4.23 4.76
N ARG A 155 3.42 3.88 3.61
CA ARG A 155 4.14 3.37 2.45
C ARG A 155 4.52 4.46 1.45
N GLN A 156 4.35 5.73 1.82
CA GLN A 156 4.65 6.89 0.97
C GLN A 156 4.14 6.69 -0.47
N ALA A 157 2.86 6.32 -0.57
CA ALA A 157 2.28 5.88 -1.82
C ALA A 157 2.30 7.01 -2.86
N PHE A 158 2.74 6.66 -4.06
CA PHE A 158 2.68 7.55 -5.22
C PHE A 158 1.71 6.97 -6.24
N ILE A 159 0.71 7.77 -6.63
CA ILE A 159 -0.31 7.36 -7.59
C ILE A 159 -0.06 8.10 -8.90
N ASP A 160 0.43 7.36 -9.89
CA ASP A 160 0.62 7.88 -11.24
C ASP A 160 -0.59 7.53 -12.11
N TYR A 161 -1.42 8.54 -12.30
CA TYR A 161 -2.60 8.46 -13.14
C TYR A 161 -2.25 8.27 -14.62
N ALA A 162 -1.20 8.90 -15.14
CA ALA A 162 -0.85 8.77 -16.56
C ALA A 162 -0.40 7.33 -16.88
N ARG A 163 0.33 6.71 -15.97
CA ARG A 163 0.87 5.34 -16.13
C ARG A 163 -0.03 4.25 -15.56
N ASN A 164 -1.12 4.61 -14.88
CA ASN A 164 -2.02 3.71 -14.16
C ASN A 164 -1.28 2.80 -13.16
N VAL A 165 -0.36 3.37 -12.37
CA VAL A 165 0.40 2.64 -11.35
C VAL A 165 0.30 3.29 -9.98
N VAL A 166 0.27 2.46 -8.94
CA VAL A 166 0.53 2.85 -7.56
C VAL A 166 1.88 2.27 -7.17
N MET A 167 2.77 3.13 -6.68
CA MET A 167 4.01 2.71 -6.06
C MET A 167 3.86 2.73 -4.54
N LEU A 168 4.22 1.64 -3.86
CA LEU A 168 4.30 1.56 -2.42
C LEU A 168 5.76 1.33 -2.01
N SER A 169 6.30 2.23 -1.21
CA SER A 169 7.69 2.16 -0.75
C SER A 169 7.87 1.04 0.28
N ARG A 170 9.07 0.48 0.38
CA ARG A 170 9.42 -0.36 1.53
C ARG A 170 9.26 0.47 2.80
N SER A 171 8.71 -0.14 3.86
CA SER A 171 8.69 0.51 5.17
C SER A 171 10.13 0.89 5.54
N SER A 172 10.43 2.18 5.55
CA SER A 172 11.67 2.65 6.15
C SER A 172 11.52 2.38 7.64
N SER A 173 12.26 1.42 8.19
CA SER A 173 12.62 1.46 9.59
C SER A 173 13.50 2.70 9.79
N GLY A 174 12.89 3.89 9.81
CA GLY A 174 13.49 5.04 10.45
C GLY A 174 13.61 4.71 11.94
N PRO A 175 14.65 5.21 12.64
CA PRO A 175 14.80 4.97 14.06
C PRO A 175 13.49 5.33 14.76
N SER A 176 13.03 4.44 15.64
CA SER A 176 11.89 4.67 16.52
C SER A 176 12.04 6.06 17.11
N GLN A 177 11.11 6.97 16.79
CA GLN A 177 10.97 8.17 17.59
C GLN A 177 10.42 7.72 18.94
N ASN A 178 11.34 7.50 19.88
CA ASN A 178 11.07 7.52 21.31
C ASN A 178 10.76 8.96 21.72
#